data_AF-A0ABD1VBM8-F1
#
_entry.id   AF-A0ABD1VBM8-F1
#
_cell.length_a   1.000
_cell.length_b   1.000
_cell.length_c   1.000
_cell.angle_alpha   90.00
_cell.angle_beta   90.00
_cell.angle_gamma   90.00
#
_symmetry.space_group_name_H-M   'P 1'
#
loop_
_entity.id
_entity.type
_entity.pdbx_description
1 polymer ?
#
loop_
_entity_poly.entity_id
_entity_poly.type
_entity_poly.pdbx_seq_one_letter_code
_entity_poly.pdbx_strand_id
1 'polypeptide(L)'
;MPLPFNHLVSTSEFSSLVKRKWPPSLVSLCNGVVGRHLEDIIDDLAEIASTFPSDIKMALVTIARRRKLLNDDIIIALADSSWEILDISGSDVSDFGLCHVVKISKNLRAVDIR
;
A
#
# COMPACT_ATOMS: atom_id res chain seq x y z
N MET A 1 63.26 9.01 18.92
CA MET A 1 62.53 10.19 18.39
C MET A 1 62.99 10.43 16.96
N PRO A 2 62.14 10.77 15.98
CA PRO A 2 60.75 11.28 16.07
C PRO A 2 59.67 10.33 15.50
N LEU A 3 58.41 10.76 15.64
CA LEU A 3 57.12 10.08 15.44
C LEU A 3 56.68 9.95 13.96
N PRO A 4 55.72 9.04 13.64
CA PRO A 4 55.12 8.91 12.31
C PRO A 4 53.92 9.86 12.13
N PHE A 5 53.86 10.57 11.00
CA PHE A 5 52.66 11.29 10.54
C PHE A 5 51.98 10.47 9.43
N ASN A 6 50.78 9.94 9.75
CA ASN A 6 49.51 10.03 9.02
C ASN A 6 49.47 9.87 7.48
N HIS A 7 48.46 9.31 6.82
CA HIS A 7 47.20 8.64 7.17
C HIS A 7 46.52 8.43 5.81
N LEU A 8 46.22 7.21 5.37
CA LEU A 8 45.22 6.96 4.32
C LEU A 8 44.53 5.63 4.65
N VAL A 9 43.73 5.67 5.71
CA VAL A 9 42.67 4.69 5.95
C VAL A 9 41.62 4.91 4.86
N SER A 10 41.41 3.89 4.03
CA SER A 10 40.35 3.84 3.02
C SER A 10 38.99 4.10 3.67
N THR A 11 38.31 5.14 3.21
CA THR A 11 37.02 5.64 3.69
C THR A 11 35.81 4.79 3.26
N SER A 12 35.97 3.48 3.08
CA SER A 12 34.89 2.58 2.62
C SER A 12 34.03 2.00 3.75
N GLU A 13 34.25 2.33 5.03
CA GLU A 13 33.54 1.71 6.16
C GLU A 13 32.55 2.64 6.89
N PHE A 14 32.12 3.76 6.29
CA PHE A 14 31.23 4.73 6.97
C PHE A 14 29.87 4.97 6.30
N SER A 15 29.40 4.09 5.42
CA SER A 15 28.06 4.23 4.81
C SER A 15 26.93 3.53 5.58
N SER A 16 27.20 2.94 6.76
CA SER A 16 26.17 2.44 7.68
C SER A 16 25.68 3.53 8.64
N LEU A 17 25.72 4.80 8.24
CA LEU A 17 24.99 5.87 8.92
C LEU A 17 23.52 5.51 8.89
N VAL A 18 23.04 4.95 10.00
CA VAL A 18 21.64 4.74 10.34
C VAL A 18 20.89 6.01 9.98
N LYS A 19 20.24 6.02 8.80
CA LYS A 19 19.29 7.07 8.45
C LYS A 19 18.26 7.05 9.56
N ARG A 20 18.31 8.04 10.47
CA ARG A 20 17.28 8.24 11.48
C ARG A 20 15.96 8.30 10.73
N LYS A 21 15.18 7.23 10.81
CA LYS A 21 13.85 7.20 10.19
C LYS A 21 13.05 8.25 10.94
N TRP A 22 12.65 9.29 10.21
CA TRP A 22 11.71 10.27 10.72
C TRP A 22 10.47 9.52 11.22
N PRO A 23 9.83 9.98 12.30
CA PRO A 23 8.59 9.37 12.72
C PRO A 23 7.61 9.38 11.54
N PRO A 24 6.87 8.29 11.32
CA PRO A 24 5.85 8.25 10.29
C PRO A 24 4.84 9.38 10.51
N SER A 25 4.30 9.92 9.42
CA SER A 25 3.22 10.92 9.51
C SER A 25 2.02 10.33 10.25
N LEU A 26 1.17 11.19 10.82
CA LEU A 26 -0.07 10.76 11.45
C LEU A 26 -0.92 9.93 10.48
N VAL A 27 -1.02 10.36 9.22
CA VAL A 27 -1.72 9.60 8.16
C VAL A 27 -1.14 8.20 8.00
N SER A 28 0.19 8.07 7.95
CA SER A 28 0.84 6.76 7.85
C SER A 28 0.59 5.89 9.08
N LEU A 29 0.55 6.47 10.28
CA LEU A 29 0.22 5.75 11.52
C LEU A 29 -1.24 5.29 11.49
N CYS A 30 -2.18 6.17 11.17
CA CYS A 30 -3.60 5.87 11.06
C CYS A 30 -3.85 4.76 10.02
N ASN A 31 -3.26 4.87 8.83
CA ASN A 31 -3.37 3.85 7.79
C ASN A 31 -2.81 2.49 8.25
N GLY A 32 -1.70 2.50 9.00
CA GLY A 32 -1.13 1.30 9.60
C GLY A 32 -2.05 0.64 10.63
N VAL A 33 -2.76 1.44 11.44
CA VAL A 33 -3.75 0.94 12.41
C VAL A 33 -4.97 0.39 11.69
N VAL A 34 -5.58 1.16 10.78
CA VAL A 34 -6.75 0.73 9.99
C VAL A 34 -6.44 -0.56 9.23
N GLY A 35 -5.29 -0.63 8.55
CA GLY A 35 -4.87 -1.83 7.84
C GLY A 35 -4.64 -3.05 8.72
N ARG A 36 -4.14 -2.86 9.95
CA ARG A 36 -4.01 -3.94 10.94
C ARG A 36 -5.37 -4.47 11.38
N HIS A 37 -6.34 -3.58 11.51
CA HIS A 37 -7.71 -3.87 11.94
C HIS A 37 -8.69 -3.99 10.76
N LEU A 38 -8.19 -4.32 9.56
CA LEU A 38 -9.02 -4.36 8.35
C LEU A 38 -10.19 -5.36 8.47
N GLU A 39 -9.96 -6.53 9.06
CA GLU A 39 -11.02 -7.54 9.28
C GLU A 39 -12.14 -7.01 10.18
N ASP A 40 -11.82 -6.14 11.14
CA ASP A 40 -12.80 -5.58 12.08
C ASP A 40 -13.73 -4.56 11.41
N ILE A 41 -13.36 -4.03 10.23
CA ILE A 41 -14.12 -2.99 9.50
C ILE A 41 -14.62 -3.46 8.14
N ILE A 42 -14.31 -4.69 7.74
CA ILE A 42 -14.46 -5.15 6.35
C ILE A 42 -15.93 -5.18 5.92
N ASP A 43 -16.80 -5.58 6.85
CA ASP A 43 -18.25 -5.65 6.64
C ASP A 43 -18.89 -4.27 6.52
N ASP A 44 -18.26 -3.24 7.08
CA ASP A 44 -18.74 -1.84 7.06
C ASP A 44 -18.18 -1.05 5.86
N LEU A 45 -17.24 -1.61 5.09
CA LEU A 45 -16.55 -0.90 4.00
C LEU A 45 -17.53 -0.35 2.96
N ALA A 46 -18.63 -1.05 2.67
CA ALA A 46 -19.64 -0.59 1.72
C ALA A 46 -20.25 0.77 2.12
N GLU A 47 -20.34 1.06 3.42
CA GLU A 47 -20.88 2.31 3.95
C GLU A 47 -19.81 3.39 4.08
N ILE A 48 -18.63 3.02 4.60
CA ILE A 48 -17.61 4.00 5.00
C ILE A 48 -16.62 4.34 3.88
N ALA A 49 -16.41 3.45 2.88
CA ALA A 49 -15.36 3.62 1.88
C ALA A 49 -15.54 4.87 1.01
N SER A 50 -16.78 5.35 0.83
CA SER A 50 -17.06 6.59 0.10
C SER A 50 -16.38 7.82 0.71
N THR A 51 -16.09 7.78 2.02
CA THR A 51 -15.43 8.87 2.76
C THR A 51 -13.91 8.84 2.67
N PHE A 52 -13.33 7.72 2.23
CA PHE A 52 -11.89 7.56 2.18
C PHE A 52 -11.28 8.25 0.96
N PRO A 53 -10.15 8.94 1.14
CA PRO A 53 -9.32 9.37 0.02
C PRO A 53 -8.88 8.18 -0.85
N SER A 54 -8.67 8.44 -2.14
CA SER A 54 -8.32 7.39 -3.11
C SER A 54 -7.04 6.63 -2.77
N ASP A 55 -6.01 7.33 -2.27
CA ASP A 55 -4.75 6.72 -1.84
C ASP A 55 -4.93 5.78 -0.66
N ILE A 56 -5.85 6.11 0.26
CA ILE A 56 -6.24 5.25 1.38
C ILE A 56 -6.98 4.01 0.87
N LYS A 57 -7.95 4.17 -0.06
CA LYS A 57 -8.63 3.02 -0.68
C LYS A 57 -7.64 2.06 -1.35
N MET A 58 -6.65 2.60 -2.09
CA MET A 58 -5.61 1.80 -2.72
C MET A 58 -4.71 1.07 -1.70
N ALA A 59 -4.38 1.74 -0.60
CA ALA A 59 -3.64 1.11 0.49
C ALA A 59 -4.44 -0.05 1.11
N LEU A 60 -5.74 0.13 1.32
CA LEU A 60 -6.63 -0.92 1.84
C LEU A 60 -6.74 -2.12 0.89
N VAL A 61 -6.90 -1.90 -0.43
CA VAL A 61 -6.86 -2.98 -1.44
C VAL A 61 -5.56 -3.77 -1.34
N THR A 62 -4.43 -3.07 -1.25
CA THR A 62 -3.10 -3.70 -1.13
C THR A 62 -2.99 -4.54 0.14
N ILE A 63 -3.54 -4.05 1.26
CA ILE A 63 -3.51 -4.75 2.55
C ILE A 63 -4.45 -5.98 2.51
N ALA A 64 -5.68 -5.82 1.99
CA ALA A 64 -6.62 -6.91 1.80
C ALA A 64 -6.01 -8.05 0.97
N ARG A 65 -5.33 -7.70 -0.14
CA ARG A 65 -4.65 -8.67 -1.01
C ARG A 65 -3.55 -9.42 -0.27
N ARG A 66 -2.66 -8.70 0.43
CA ARG A 66 -1.56 -9.30 1.20
C ARG A 66 -2.04 -10.22 2.32
N ARG A 67 -3.23 -9.95 2.87
CA ARG A 67 -3.86 -10.74 3.93
C ARG A 67 -4.79 -11.84 3.42
N LYS A 68 -4.92 -12.03 2.09
CA LYS A 68 -5.86 -12.99 1.48
C LYS A 68 -7.32 -12.74 1.85
N LEU A 69 -7.68 -11.47 1.98
CA LEU A 69 -9.04 -11.01 2.25
C LEU A 69 -9.69 -10.42 1.00
N LEU A 70 -8.92 -9.99 -0.01
CA LEU A 70 -9.45 -9.29 -1.17
C LEU A 70 -10.35 -10.20 -2.03
N ASN A 71 -11.61 -9.80 -2.15
CA ASN A 71 -12.66 -10.45 -2.95
C ASN A 71 -13.48 -9.39 -3.71
N ASP A 72 -14.51 -9.82 -4.43
CA ASP A 72 -15.39 -8.95 -5.23
C ASP A 72 -16.03 -7.82 -4.41
N ASP A 73 -16.59 -8.13 -3.24
CA ASP A 73 -17.30 -7.15 -2.42
C ASP A 73 -16.37 -6.02 -1.97
N ILE A 74 -15.16 -6.39 -1.54
CA ILE A 74 -14.16 -5.44 -1.05
C ILE A 74 -13.61 -4.58 -2.18
N ILE A 75 -13.25 -5.16 -3.32
CA ILE A 75 -12.70 -4.38 -4.43
C ILE A 75 -13.75 -3.43 -5.03
N ILE A 76 -15.02 -3.85 -5.07
CA ILE A 76 -16.12 -3.00 -5.52
C ILE A 76 -16.34 -1.85 -4.54
N ALA A 77 -16.37 -2.11 -3.22
CA ALA A 77 -16.54 -1.07 -2.20
C ALA A 77 -15.42 -0.02 -2.23
N LEU A 78 -14.19 -0.46 -2.49
CA LEU A 78 -13.01 0.41 -2.53
C LEU A 78 -12.74 1.05 -3.89
N ALA A 79 -13.47 0.70 -4.95
CA ALA A 79 -13.21 1.19 -6.30
C ALA A 79 -13.23 2.73 -6.37
N ASP A 80 -12.27 3.30 -7.10
CA ASP A 80 -12.14 4.75 -7.25
C ASP A 80 -11.80 5.15 -8.68
N SER A 81 -12.46 6.20 -9.18
CA SER A 81 -12.29 6.68 -10.55
C SER A 81 -10.86 7.17 -10.86
N SER A 82 -10.08 7.52 -9.84
CA SER A 82 -8.72 8.04 -10.00
C SER A 82 -7.65 6.97 -10.15
N TRP A 83 -7.98 5.68 -10.04
CA TRP A 83 -7.01 4.61 -10.18
C TRP A 83 -6.50 4.45 -11.60
N GLU A 84 -5.17 4.35 -11.76
CA GLU A 84 -4.51 4.08 -13.04
C GLU A 84 -3.87 2.68 -13.11
N ILE A 85 -3.46 2.14 -11.97
CA ILE A 85 -2.81 0.84 -11.86
C ILE A 85 -3.52 0.09 -10.74
N LEU A 86 -3.87 -1.16 -11.00
CA LEU A 86 -4.49 -2.06 -10.04
C LEU A 86 -3.75 -3.39 -10.01
N ASP A 87 -3.52 -3.92 -8.82
CA ASP A 87 -2.91 -5.24 -8.63
C ASP A 87 -3.83 -6.07 -7.72
N ILE A 88 -4.46 -7.07 -8.32
CA ILE A 88 -5.34 -8.06 -7.69
C ILE A 88 -4.77 -9.48 -7.77
N SER A 89 -3.47 -9.61 -8.07
CA SER A 89 -2.77 -10.90 -8.10
C SER A 89 -2.98 -11.73 -6.83
N GLY A 90 -3.17 -13.05 -7.01
CA GLY A 90 -3.37 -13.98 -5.89
C GLY A 90 -4.48 -13.61 -4.90
N SER A 91 -5.55 -12.97 -5.38
CA SER A 91 -6.77 -12.67 -4.61
C SER A 91 -7.96 -13.50 -5.09
N ASP A 92 -9.09 -13.41 -4.38
CA ASP A 92 -10.34 -14.10 -4.73
C ASP A 92 -11.28 -13.20 -5.56
N VAL A 93 -10.74 -12.18 -6.22
CA VAL A 93 -11.50 -11.32 -7.14
C VAL A 93 -11.79 -12.08 -8.42
N SER A 94 -13.07 -12.15 -8.78
CA SER A 94 -13.56 -12.78 -10.00
C SER A 94 -13.73 -11.77 -11.14
N ASP A 95 -14.06 -12.28 -12.33
CA ASP A 95 -14.41 -11.44 -13.49
C ASP A 95 -15.62 -10.53 -13.19
N PHE A 96 -16.51 -10.93 -12.27
CA PHE A 96 -17.64 -10.11 -11.84
C PHE A 96 -17.16 -8.83 -11.12
N GLY A 97 -16.30 -8.99 -10.10
CA GLY A 97 -15.70 -7.87 -9.39
C GLY A 97 -14.92 -6.96 -10.33
N LEU A 98 -14.08 -7.55 -11.19
CA LEU A 98 -13.27 -6.79 -12.15
C LEU A 98 -14.14 -5.99 -13.14
N CYS A 99 -15.21 -6.58 -13.66
CA CYS A 99 -16.15 -5.90 -14.55
C CYS A 99 -16.81 -4.67 -13.87
N HIS A 100 -17.12 -4.76 -12.58
CA HIS A 100 -17.63 -3.62 -11.81
C HIS A 100 -16.56 -2.54 -11.59
N VAL A 101 -15.34 -2.94 -11.22
CA VAL A 101 -14.23 -2.02 -11.00
C VAL A 101 -13.92 -1.21 -12.25
N VAL A 102 -13.91 -1.82 -13.43
CA VAL A 102 -13.62 -1.12 -14.71
C VAL A 102 -14.70 -0.09 -15.06
N LYS A 103 -15.95 -0.28 -14.63
CA LYS A 103 -17.02 0.72 -14.83
C LYS A 103 -16.79 1.99 -14.00
N ILE A 104 -16.20 1.85 -12.82
CA ILE A 104 -15.91 2.93 -11.87
C ILE A 104 -14.55 3.57 -12.19
N SER A 105 -13.52 2.74 -12.27
CA SER A 105 -12.10 3.09 -12.42
C SER A 105 -11.72 3.24 -13.90
N LYS A 106 -12.35 4.20 -14.58
CA LYS A 106 -12.21 4.39 -16.05
C LYS A 106 -10.80 4.78 -16.50
N ASN A 107 -9.94 5.18 -15.57
CA ASN A 107 -8.56 5.60 -15.83
C ASN A 107 -7.54 4.46 -15.73
N LEU A 108 -7.98 3.22 -15.47
CA LEU A 108 -7.08 2.06 -15.39
C LEU A 108 -6.35 1.84 -16.72
N ARG A 109 -5.02 1.74 -16.63
CA ARG A 109 -4.09 1.51 -17.74
C ARG A 109 -3.38 0.18 -17.61
N ALA A 110 -3.22 -0.32 -16.39
CA ALA A 110 -2.59 -1.60 -16.11
C ALA A 110 -3.33 -2.31 -14.98
N VAL A 111 -3.56 -3.61 -15.16
CA VAL A 111 -4.13 -4.48 -14.14
C VAL A 111 -3.30 -5.76 -14.05
N ASP A 112 -2.75 -6.04 -12.86
CA ASP A 112 -2.12 -7.33 -12.57
C ASP A 112 -3.11 -8.28 -11.92
N ILE A 113 -3.21 -9.49 -12.47
CA ILE A 113 -4.25 -10.49 -12.15
C ILE A 113 -3.70 -11.89 -11.86
N ARG A 114 -2.37 -12.10 -11.87
CA ARG A 114 -1.76 -13.42 -11.62
C ARG A 114 -1.26 -13.57 -10.19
#